data_AF-A0A2E2VQA1-F1
#
_entry.id   AF-A0A2E2VQA1-F1
#
_cell.length_a   1.000
_cell.length_b   1.000
_cell.length_c   1.000
_cell.angle_alpha   90.00
_cell.angle_beta   90.00
_cell.angle_gamma   90.00
#
_symmetry.space_group_name_H-M   'P 1'
#
loop_
_entity.id
_entity.type
_entity.pdbx_description
1 polymer ?
#
loop_
_entity_poly.entity_id
_entity_poly.type
_entity_poly.pdbx_seq_one_letter_code
_entity_poly.pdbx_strand_id
1 'polypeptide(L)'
;METQQTSARMSHSVTPPAVAVRYVLYARKSTEQDERQALSIESQVNEMMQMAEKEGLDIVEVRREAHSAKASGQRPVYREILEDIRREKFNGIIVWHPDRLSRNAGDLGELVDLMDQKLLVEIRTNGQAFTNNPSEKFLLMILCSQAKLENDNKSINVKRGLKARVEMGLWPAPAPCGYVKEKRMDRKCETLIDPERAPIIKKMFEKVAYEKWSGRKVYNWLRFELNFTALPSKKPLSLGNIYRLLENHFYYGIFEYPRNSGNWYQGKHEPIITKELFDLVQEQLKGNELKTRQEKEFAFTKLMTCGLCGSGISADEKYKKLKNGKINTHIYYGCTKARDKHCKCGYINETDLIEQLQALINTVELSETSVLKKVREEVARYKKFSKSLLGESSKMAVKDIDVKDYVKFLLVHGKDHEKREILSCFSSTLTLANKKVQLSK
;
A
#
# COMPACT_ATOMS: atom_id res chain seq x y z
N MET A 1 88.75 -35.93 28.54
CA MET A 1 87.28 -36.09 28.49
C MET A 1 86.72 -35.54 29.79
N GLU A 2 86.46 -34.23 29.82
CA GLU A 2 85.75 -33.54 30.89
C GLU A 2 84.42 -33.07 30.29
N THR A 3 83.30 -33.52 30.86
CA THR A 3 81.96 -33.09 30.43
C THR A 3 81.41 -32.10 31.44
N GLN A 4 81.34 -30.83 31.02
CA GLN A 4 80.72 -29.73 31.75
C GLN A 4 79.20 -29.96 31.88
N GLN A 5 78.67 -29.95 33.10
CA GLN A 5 77.24 -29.81 33.37
C GLN A 5 76.85 -28.34 33.23
N THR A 6 76.04 -28.04 32.22
CA THR A 6 75.37 -26.73 32.07
C THR A 6 73.99 -26.80 32.72
N SER A 7 73.79 -26.08 33.83
CA SER A 7 72.49 -25.92 34.46
C SER A 7 71.63 -24.94 33.65
N ALA A 8 70.64 -25.43 32.91
CA ALA A 8 69.64 -24.58 32.27
C ALA A 8 68.61 -24.12 33.31
N ARG A 9 68.55 -22.81 33.56
CA ARG A 9 67.48 -22.16 34.33
C ARG A 9 66.14 -22.34 33.62
N MET A 10 65.16 -22.93 34.29
CA MET A 10 63.77 -22.95 33.83
C MET A 10 63.20 -21.54 33.91
N SER A 11 62.88 -20.95 32.75
CA SER A 11 62.10 -19.72 32.66
C SER A 11 60.64 -20.01 33.05
N HIS A 12 60.14 -19.30 34.06
CA HIS A 12 58.71 -19.26 34.34
C HIS A 12 57.97 -18.71 33.11
N SER A 13 57.14 -19.53 32.48
CA SER A 13 56.21 -19.11 31.44
C SER A 13 55.12 -18.25 32.07
N VAL A 14 55.28 -16.93 31.94
CA VAL A 14 54.23 -15.96 32.28
C VAL A 14 53.06 -16.19 31.32
N THR A 15 51.97 -16.71 31.85
CA THR A 15 50.69 -16.83 31.14
C THR A 15 50.16 -15.40 30.90
N PRO A 16 49.75 -15.03 29.67
CA PRO A 16 49.21 -13.71 29.42
C PRO A 16 47.90 -13.50 30.21
N PRO A 17 47.60 -12.26 30.66
CA PRO A 17 46.41 -11.98 31.45
C PRO A 17 45.15 -12.31 30.63
N ALA A 18 44.21 -13.04 31.24
CA ALA A 18 42.93 -13.35 30.63
C ALA A 18 42.15 -12.05 30.36
N VAL A 19 41.78 -11.82 29.10
CA VAL A 19 40.95 -10.67 28.71
C VAL A 19 39.63 -10.76 29.45
N ALA A 20 39.26 -9.71 30.20
CA ALA A 20 37.97 -9.66 30.88
C ALA A 20 36.83 -9.73 29.86
N VAL A 21 35.95 -10.73 30.00
CA VAL A 21 34.82 -10.94 29.10
C VAL A 21 33.61 -10.16 29.62
N ARG A 22 33.18 -9.19 28.82
CA ARG A 22 32.03 -8.33 29.01
C ARG A 22 30.91 -8.79 28.10
N TYR A 23 29.77 -9.13 28.67
CA TYR A 23 28.67 -9.78 27.98
C TYR A 23 27.53 -8.83 27.64
N VAL A 24 26.94 -9.02 26.44
CA VAL A 24 25.60 -8.54 26.12
C VAL A 24 24.60 -9.69 26.21
N LEU A 25 23.48 -9.47 26.89
CA LEU A 25 22.39 -10.44 26.94
C LEU A 25 21.40 -10.13 25.82
N TYR A 26 21.17 -11.08 24.92
CA TYR A 26 20.26 -10.92 23.79
C TYR A 26 19.07 -11.87 23.89
N ALA A 27 17.88 -11.29 24.10
CA ALA A 27 16.63 -12.02 24.15
C ALA A 27 15.73 -11.67 22.97
N ARG A 28 15.12 -12.68 22.36
CA ARG A 28 14.26 -12.51 21.18
C ARG A 28 12.98 -13.32 21.30
N LYS A 29 11.87 -12.74 20.83
CA LYS A 29 10.60 -13.46 20.68
C LYS A 29 10.70 -14.45 19.51
N SER A 30 10.39 -15.73 19.74
CA SER A 30 10.12 -16.63 18.61
C SER A 30 8.84 -16.19 17.89
N THR A 31 8.62 -16.69 16.68
CA THR A 31 7.41 -16.47 15.88
C THR A 31 6.13 -16.52 16.73
N GLU A 32 5.15 -15.64 16.47
CA GLU A 32 3.85 -15.59 17.18
C GLU A 32 3.12 -16.94 17.27
N GLN A 33 3.43 -17.88 16.36
CA GLN A 33 2.88 -19.23 16.36
C GLN A 33 3.47 -20.16 17.45
N ASP A 34 4.67 -19.86 17.97
CA ASP A 34 5.36 -20.67 18.99
C ASP A 34 5.00 -20.26 20.43
N GLU A 35 4.14 -19.25 20.61
CA GLU A 35 3.78 -18.66 21.91
C GLU A 35 3.19 -19.65 22.92
N ARG A 36 2.71 -20.82 22.47
CA ARG A 36 2.17 -21.84 23.39
C ARG A 36 3.23 -22.67 24.10
N GLN A 37 4.49 -22.64 23.65
CA GLN A 37 5.58 -23.45 24.21
C GLN A 37 6.89 -22.68 24.44
N ALA A 38 7.09 -21.51 23.83
CA ALA A 38 8.29 -20.70 24.03
C ALA A 38 8.17 -19.79 25.27
N LEU A 39 9.20 -19.80 26.12
CA LEU A 39 9.35 -18.87 27.26
C LEU A 39 9.23 -17.41 26.79
N SER A 40 8.50 -16.60 27.57
CA SER A 40 8.39 -15.15 27.32
C SER A 40 9.78 -14.51 27.30
N ILE A 41 9.93 -13.35 26.64
CA ILE A 41 11.19 -12.60 26.64
C ILE A 41 11.65 -12.34 28.08
N GLU A 42 10.71 -11.99 28.98
CA GLU A 42 11.01 -11.74 30.39
C GLU A 42 11.54 -12.99 31.09
N SER A 43 10.95 -14.16 30.82
CA SER A 43 11.43 -15.41 31.39
C SER A 43 12.81 -15.80 30.87
N GLN A 44 13.08 -15.59 29.57
CA GLN A 44 14.40 -15.81 28.97
C GLN A 44 15.46 -14.89 29.61
N VAL A 45 15.13 -13.61 29.80
CA VAL A 45 16.04 -12.65 30.46
C VAL A 45 16.30 -13.07 31.90
N ASN A 46 15.27 -13.45 32.66
CA ASN A 46 15.42 -13.85 34.06
C ASN A 46 16.32 -15.10 34.20
N GLU A 47 16.13 -16.12 33.36
CA GLU A 47 16.99 -17.32 33.37
C GLU A 47 18.45 -16.98 33.03
N MET A 48 18.68 -16.17 31.99
CA MET A 48 20.03 -15.76 31.59
C MET A 48 20.71 -14.87 32.64
N MET A 49 19.96 -14.00 33.32
CA MET A 49 20.47 -13.18 34.43
C MET A 49 20.86 -14.04 35.63
N GLN A 50 20.02 -15.02 36.00
CA GLN A 50 20.34 -15.97 37.09
C GLN A 50 21.57 -16.82 36.78
N MET A 51 21.71 -17.27 35.52
CA MET A 51 22.91 -17.97 35.06
C MET A 51 24.14 -17.07 35.19
N ALA A 52 24.06 -15.84 34.72
CA ALA A 52 25.18 -14.90 34.79
C ALA A 52 25.58 -14.57 36.23
N GLU A 53 24.62 -14.42 37.15
CA GLU A 53 24.90 -14.21 38.57
C GLU A 53 25.58 -15.44 39.19
N LYS A 54 25.11 -16.65 38.86
CA LYS A 54 25.68 -17.91 39.36
C LYS A 54 27.10 -18.16 38.84
N GLU A 55 27.38 -17.78 37.60
CA GLU A 55 28.69 -17.96 36.94
C GLU A 55 29.62 -16.75 37.10
N GLY A 56 29.15 -15.65 37.71
CA GLY A 56 29.93 -14.43 37.91
C GLY A 56 30.26 -13.68 36.60
N LEU A 57 29.36 -13.72 35.61
CA LEU A 57 29.54 -13.07 34.31
C LEU A 57 29.21 -11.58 34.38
N ASP A 58 30.07 -10.73 33.80
CA ASP A 58 29.85 -9.28 33.74
C ASP A 58 28.91 -8.91 32.58
N ILE A 59 27.65 -8.55 32.91
CA ILE A 59 26.66 -8.11 31.92
C ILE A 59 26.68 -6.59 31.78
N VAL A 60 27.07 -6.12 30.59
CA VAL A 60 27.09 -4.69 30.24
C VAL A 60 25.71 -4.20 29.86
N GLU A 61 24.96 -4.98 29.08
CA GLU A 61 23.70 -4.52 28.50
C GLU A 61 22.73 -5.68 28.20
N VAL A 62 21.43 -5.41 28.32
CA VAL A 62 20.35 -6.33 27.96
C VAL A 62 19.60 -5.79 26.75
N ARG A 63 19.62 -6.53 25.64
CA ARG A 63 18.97 -6.20 24.36
C ARG A 63 17.79 -7.14 24.12
N ARG A 64 16.63 -6.56 23.78
CA ARG A 64 15.36 -7.30 23.58
C ARG A 64 14.80 -7.04 22.19
N GLU A 65 14.47 -8.10 21.47
CA GLU A 65 13.87 -8.01 20.12
C GLU A 65 12.50 -8.70 20.09
N ALA A 66 11.42 -7.90 20.02
CA ALA A 66 10.05 -8.39 20.06
C ALA A 66 9.51 -8.87 18.70
N HIS A 67 10.12 -8.48 17.58
CA HIS A 67 9.61 -8.76 16.25
C HIS A 67 10.21 -10.03 15.64
N SER A 68 9.34 -11.00 15.39
CA SER A 68 9.68 -12.18 14.60
C SER A 68 9.81 -11.81 13.12
N ALA A 69 11.02 -11.54 12.68
CA ALA A 69 11.36 -11.37 11.26
C ALA A 69 11.14 -12.70 10.49
N LYS A 70 9.89 -12.97 10.05
CA LYS A 70 9.57 -14.02 9.06
C LYS A 70 10.07 -13.65 7.66
N ALA A 71 10.44 -12.39 7.44
CA ALA A 71 11.16 -11.92 6.27
C ALA A 71 12.55 -11.47 6.73
N SER A 72 13.60 -12.16 6.27
CA SER A 72 14.99 -11.70 6.41
C SER A 72 15.09 -10.21 6.04
N GLY A 73 15.58 -9.38 6.95
CA GLY A 73 16.03 -8.04 6.55
C GLY A 73 16.15 -7.00 7.64
N GLN A 74 15.32 -7.03 8.69
CA GLN A 74 15.36 -5.99 9.72
C GLN A 74 15.38 -6.65 11.09
N ARG A 75 16.55 -7.18 11.47
CA ARG A 75 16.91 -7.44 12.87
C ARG A 75 17.76 -6.27 13.36
N PRO A 76 17.17 -5.08 13.59
CA PRO A 76 17.94 -3.88 13.89
C PRO A 76 18.76 -4.07 15.16
N VAL A 77 18.16 -4.68 16.20
CA VAL A 77 18.83 -4.92 17.49
C VAL A 77 19.99 -5.90 17.34
N TYR A 78 19.83 -6.95 16.55
CA TYR A 78 20.92 -7.89 16.29
C TYR A 78 22.08 -7.24 15.51
N ARG A 79 21.76 -6.41 14.50
CA ARG A 79 22.78 -5.66 13.75
C ARG A 79 23.53 -4.67 14.62
N GLU A 80 22.81 -3.94 15.47
CA GLU A 80 23.41 -3.05 16.47
C GLU A 80 24.35 -3.82 17.41
N ILE A 81 23.97 -5.03 17.84
CA ILE A 81 24.86 -5.88 18.65
C ILE A 81 26.15 -6.21 17.89
N LEU A 82 26.06 -6.63 16.63
CA LEU A 82 27.24 -6.93 15.82
C LEU A 82 28.12 -5.68 15.60
N GLU A 83 27.52 -4.51 15.39
CA GLU A 83 28.25 -3.24 15.28
C GLU A 83 28.91 -2.83 16.61
N ASP A 84 28.24 -3.01 17.73
CA ASP A 84 28.78 -2.70 19.06
C ASP A 84 29.92 -3.66 19.46
N ILE A 85 29.91 -4.92 18.98
CA ILE A 85 31.05 -5.85 19.09
C ILE A 85 32.22 -5.34 18.26
N ARG A 86 31.98 -4.87 17.03
CA ARG A 86 33.03 -4.27 16.18
C ARG A 86 33.61 -2.99 16.78
N ARG A 87 32.84 -2.28 17.61
CA ARG A 87 33.29 -1.12 18.40
C ARG A 87 33.92 -1.49 19.74
N GLU A 88 34.11 -2.78 20.02
CA GLU A 88 34.70 -3.29 21.27
C GLU A 88 33.94 -2.86 22.54
N LYS A 89 32.63 -2.60 22.45
CA LYS A 89 31.79 -2.26 23.62
C LYS A 89 31.65 -3.46 24.56
N PHE A 90 31.53 -4.65 24.00
CA PHE A 90 31.47 -5.94 24.67
C PHE A 90 32.06 -7.01 23.74
N ASN A 91 32.54 -8.10 24.32
CA ASN A 91 33.26 -9.17 23.64
C ASN A 91 32.68 -10.56 23.93
N GLY A 92 31.53 -10.63 24.62
CA GLY A 92 30.77 -11.84 24.84
C GLY A 92 29.27 -11.65 24.57
N ILE A 93 28.58 -12.73 24.20
CA ILE A 93 27.12 -12.73 24.00
C ILE A 93 26.49 -13.82 24.86
N ILE A 94 25.43 -13.50 25.61
CA ILE A 94 24.57 -14.46 26.31
C ILE A 94 23.24 -14.56 25.55
N VAL A 95 22.88 -15.78 25.15
CA VAL A 95 21.59 -16.09 24.51
C VAL A 95 20.98 -17.34 25.12
N TRP A 96 19.66 -17.43 25.17
CA TRP A 96 19.00 -18.59 25.76
C TRP A 96 19.29 -19.89 24.99
N HIS A 97 19.34 -19.81 23.65
CA HIS A 97 19.59 -20.94 22.76
C HIS A 97 20.24 -20.48 21.44
N PRO A 98 21.11 -21.28 20.79
CA PRO A 98 21.82 -20.88 19.55
C PRO A 98 20.91 -20.43 18.40
N ASP A 99 19.69 -20.98 18.31
CA ASP A 99 18.69 -20.59 17.30
C ASP A 99 18.19 -19.13 17.42
N ARG A 100 18.55 -18.43 18.50
CA ARG A 100 18.33 -16.99 18.70
C ARG A 100 19.40 -16.14 18.02
N LEU A 101 20.62 -16.65 17.83
CA LEU A 101 21.72 -15.92 17.17
C LEU A 101 21.50 -15.85 15.68
N SER A 102 21.28 -17.01 15.04
CA SER A 102 21.14 -17.08 13.59
C SER A 102 20.20 -18.19 13.15
N ARG A 103 19.36 -17.86 12.16
CA ARG A 103 18.58 -18.80 11.34
C ARG A 103 18.99 -18.76 9.87
N ASN A 104 20.06 -18.03 9.54
CA ASN A 104 20.56 -17.81 8.18
C ASN A 104 22.06 -18.10 8.12
N ALA A 105 22.52 -18.71 7.01
CA ALA A 105 23.94 -18.99 6.84
C ALA A 105 24.78 -17.70 6.84
N GLY A 106 24.23 -16.59 6.34
CA GLY A 106 24.88 -15.26 6.36
C GLY A 106 25.13 -14.73 7.77
N ASP A 107 24.08 -14.61 8.59
CA ASP A 107 24.18 -14.13 9.98
C ASP A 107 25.12 -14.99 10.84
N LEU A 108 25.22 -16.30 10.54
CA LEU A 108 26.16 -17.21 11.20
C LEU A 108 27.60 -16.97 10.73
N GLY A 109 27.82 -16.73 9.44
CA GLY A 109 29.11 -16.39 8.89
C GLY A 109 29.69 -15.12 9.53
N GLU A 110 28.89 -14.05 9.60
CA GLU A 110 29.33 -12.79 10.25
C GLU A 110 29.75 -13.00 11.71
N LEU A 111 29.07 -13.89 12.43
CA LEU A 111 29.36 -14.17 13.83
C LEU A 111 30.64 -15.01 13.99
N VAL A 112 30.86 -15.98 13.10
CA VAL A 112 32.13 -16.73 13.03
C VAL A 112 33.30 -15.81 12.64
N ASP A 113 33.10 -14.88 11.71
CA ASP A 113 34.12 -13.89 11.30
C ASP A 113 34.53 -13.00 12.48
N LEU A 114 33.57 -12.57 13.32
CA LEU A 114 33.87 -11.80 14.54
C LEU A 114 34.66 -12.61 15.58
N MET A 115 34.40 -13.92 15.66
CA MET A 115 35.19 -14.82 16.51
C MET A 115 36.62 -14.96 15.95
N ASP A 116 36.78 -15.14 14.64
CA ASP A 116 38.08 -15.25 13.98
C ASP A 116 38.93 -13.97 14.13
N GLN A 117 38.28 -12.81 14.05
CA GLN A 117 38.89 -11.50 14.31
C GLN A 117 39.22 -11.27 15.80
N LYS A 118 38.85 -12.19 16.70
CA LYS A 118 39.00 -12.09 18.16
C LYS A 118 38.24 -10.92 18.81
N LEU A 119 37.27 -10.35 18.09
CA LEU A 119 36.38 -9.31 18.62
C LEU A 119 35.28 -9.94 19.48
N LEU A 120 34.82 -11.13 19.10
CA LEU A 120 33.91 -11.96 19.88
C LEU A 120 34.69 -13.12 20.51
N VAL A 121 34.90 -13.04 21.82
CA VAL A 121 35.65 -14.03 22.60
C VAL A 121 34.80 -15.26 22.91
N GLU A 122 33.54 -15.03 23.29
CA GLU A 122 32.71 -16.10 23.85
C GLU A 122 31.20 -15.89 23.62
N ILE A 123 30.49 -16.98 23.33
CA ILE A 123 29.03 -17.03 23.30
C ILE A 123 28.57 -18.05 24.34
N ARG A 124 27.71 -17.60 25.26
CA ARG A 124 27.12 -18.40 26.33
C ARG A 124 25.66 -18.70 26.06
N THR A 125 25.29 -19.94 26.34
CA THR A 125 23.91 -20.45 26.34
C THR A 125 23.60 -21.14 27.67
N ASN A 126 22.33 -21.49 27.90
CA ASN A 126 21.88 -22.14 29.15
C ASN A 126 22.62 -23.44 29.53
N GLY A 127 23.40 -24.05 28.63
CA GLY A 127 24.18 -25.25 28.97
C GLY A 127 25.50 -25.42 28.23
N GLN A 128 25.90 -24.46 27.38
CA GLN A 128 27.11 -24.57 26.55
C GLN A 128 27.76 -23.20 26.35
N ALA A 129 29.08 -23.22 26.22
CA ALA A 129 29.91 -22.08 25.87
C ALA A 129 30.59 -22.34 24.52
N PHE A 130 30.69 -21.30 23.70
CA PHE A 130 31.37 -21.34 22.40
C PHE A 130 32.42 -20.23 22.34
N THR A 131 33.68 -20.63 22.32
CA THR A 131 34.86 -19.78 22.20
C THR A 131 35.46 -19.89 20.79
N ASN A 132 36.52 -19.13 20.51
CA ASN A 132 37.26 -19.19 19.24
C ASN A 132 38.12 -20.47 19.08
N ASN A 133 37.56 -21.64 19.42
CA ASN A 133 38.12 -22.96 19.17
C ASN A 133 37.47 -23.54 17.90
N PRO A 134 38.24 -24.10 16.94
CA PRO A 134 37.68 -24.73 15.74
C PRO A 134 36.55 -25.73 16.01
N SER A 135 36.65 -26.54 17.07
CA SER A 135 35.64 -27.56 17.41
C SER A 135 34.32 -26.92 17.88
N GLU A 136 34.41 -25.86 18.68
CA GLU A 136 33.25 -25.15 19.23
C GLU A 136 32.56 -24.31 18.15
N LYS A 137 33.33 -23.67 17.27
CA LYS A 137 32.78 -22.99 16.08
C LYS A 137 32.03 -23.97 15.17
N PHE A 138 32.60 -25.15 14.93
CA PHE A 138 31.94 -26.17 14.12
C PHE A 138 30.64 -26.67 14.78
N LEU A 139 30.65 -26.92 16.09
CA LEU A 139 29.44 -27.30 16.83
C LEU A 139 28.36 -26.20 16.76
N LEU A 140 28.75 -24.93 16.95
CA LEU A 140 27.83 -23.79 16.83
C LEU A 140 27.21 -23.72 15.43
N MET A 141 27.99 -23.97 14.38
CA MET A 141 27.50 -24.03 13.01
C MET A 141 26.51 -25.16 12.79
N ILE A 142 26.77 -26.35 13.35
CA ILE A 142 25.85 -27.50 13.28
C ILE A 142 24.52 -27.15 13.96
N LEU A 143 24.55 -26.63 15.19
CA LEU A 143 23.34 -26.31 15.96
C LEU A 143 22.48 -25.25 15.25
N CYS A 144 23.12 -24.18 14.73
CA CYS A 144 22.43 -23.16 13.95
C CYS A 144 21.84 -23.73 12.64
N SER A 145 22.57 -24.63 11.97
CA SER A 145 22.12 -25.27 10.73
C SER A 145 20.96 -26.24 10.97
N GLN A 146 20.99 -26.99 12.07
CA GLN A 146 19.90 -27.86 12.49
C GLN A 146 18.62 -27.05 12.76
N ALA A 147 18.72 -25.95 13.51
CA ALA A 147 17.58 -25.08 13.77
C ALA A 147 16.97 -24.51 12.47
N LYS A 148 17.81 -24.19 11.48
CA LYS A 148 17.36 -23.77 10.14
C LYS A 148 16.63 -24.90 9.42
N LEU A 149 17.21 -26.09 9.38
CA LEU A 149 16.60 -27.28 8.75
C LEU A 149 15.25 -27.61 9.38
N GLU A 150 15.12 -27.56 10.71
CA GLU A 150 13.86 -27.80 11.41
C GLU A 150 12.80 -26.76 11.04
N ASN A 151 13.18 -25.48 10.93
CA ASN A 151 12.26 -24.42 10.53
C ASN A 151 11.79 -24.58 9.07
N ASP A 152 12.71 -24.93 8.18
CA ASP A 152 12.39 -25.19 6.77
C ASP A 152 11.49 -26.42 6.63
N ASN A 153 11.78 -27.50 7.36
CA ASN A 153 10.93 -28.70 7.45
C ASN A 153 9.56 -28.39 8.04
N LYS A 154 9.46 -27.55 9.08
CA LYS A 154 8.17 -27.07 9.62
C LYS A 154 7.37 -26.34 8.54
N SER A 155 7.99 -25.45 7.77
CA SER A 155 7.33 -24.74 6.67
C SER A 155 6.81 -25.71 5.59
N ILE A 156 7.61 -26.70 5.21
CA ILE A 156 7.21 -27.75 4.25
C ILE A 156 6.03 -28.57 4.80
N ASN A 157 6.11 -29.00 6.06
CA ASN A 157 5.06 -29.78 6.72
C ASN A 157 3.75 -28.99 6.86
N VAL A 158 3.81 -27.70 7.19
CA VAL A 158 2.63 -26.83 7.22
C VAL A 158 2.01 -26.72 5.83
N LYS A 159 2.81 -26.46 4.78
CA LYS A 159 2.30 -26.41 3.39
C LYS A 159 1.67 -27.73 2.96
N ARG A 160 2.32 -28.85 3.29
CA ARG A 160 1.81 -30.21 3.01
C ARG A 160 0.49 -30.47 3.74
N GLY A 161 0.40 -30.10 5.02
CA GLY A 161 -0.83 -30.25 5.80
C GLY A 161 -1.97 -29.37 5.29
N LEU A 162 -1.68 -28.14 4.87
CA LEU A 162 -2.67 -27.24 4.25
C LEU A 162 -3.15 -27.79 2.91
N LYS A 163 -2.24 -28.31 2.08
CA LYS A 163 -2.58 -28.96 0.80
C LYS A 163 -3.49 -30.17 1.01
N ALA A 164 -3.13 -31.08 1.91
CA ALA A 164 -3.95 -32.25 2.23
C ALA A 164 -5.37 -31.86 2.72
N ARG A 165 -5.48 -30.81 3.55
CA ARG A 165 -6.79 -30.30 4.00
C ARG A 165 -7.65 -29.82 2.83
N VAL A 166 -7.05 -29.08 1.91
CA VAL A 166 -7.75 -28.50 0.76
C VAL A 166 -8.17 -29.59 -0.22
N GLU A 167 -7.33 -30.61 -0.45
CA GLU A 167 -7.66 -31.80 -1.25
C GLU A 167 -8.82 -32.60 -0.62
N MET A 168 -8.92 -32.61 0.71
CA MET A 168 -10.07 -33.18 1.43
C MET A 168 -11.31 -32.27 1.41
N GLY A 169 -11.29 -31.14 0.71
CA GLY A 169 -12.41 -30.17 0.67
C GLY A 169 -12.59 -29.36 1.95
N LEU A 170 -11.60 -29.33 2.84
CA LEU A 170 -11.65 -28.60 4.11
C LEU A 170 -11.02 -27.21 3.96
N TRP A 171 -11.74 -26.19 4.41
CA TRP A 171 -11.26 -24.81 4.37
C TRP A 171 -10.02 -24.62 5.27
N PRO A 172 -8.87 -24.16 4.73
CA PRO A 172 -7.61 -24.08 5.47
C PRO A 172 -7.49 -22.83 6.36
N ALA A 173 -8.22 -21.77 6.05
CA ALA A 173 -8.17 -20.46 6.70
C ALA A 173 -9.21 -20.32 7.85
N PRO A 174 -9.23 -19.18 8.57
CA PRO A 174 -10.35 -18.83 9.44
C PRO A 174 -11.68 -18.91 8.69
N ALA A 175 -12.74 -19.38 9.37
CA ALA A 175 -14.04 -19.56 8.75
C ALA A 175 -14.54 -18.24 8.12
N PRO A 176 -15.09 -18.26 6.89
CA PRO A 176 -15.75 -17.10 6.32
C PRO A 176 -16.93 -16.63 7.17
N CYS A 177 -17.32 -15.36 7.03
CA CYS A 177 -18.44 -14.79 7.79
C CYS A 177 -19.74 -15.59 7.57
N GLY A 178 -20.52 -15.86 8.62
CA GLY A 178 -21.68 -16.76 8.51
C GLY A 178 -21.33 -18.25 8.68
N TYR A 179 -20.06 -18.58 8.89
CA TYR A 179 -19.61 -19.91 9.26
C TYR A 179 -18.76 -19.88 10.54
N VAL A 180 -18.72 -21.02 11.24
CA VAL A 180 -17.90 -21.28 12.42
C VAL A 180 -17.07 -22.55 12.23
N LYS A 181 -15.90 -22.62 12.87
CA LYS A 181 -15.11 -23.85 12.90
C LYS A 181 -15.61 -24.77 14.01
N GLU A 182 -15.75 -26.06 13.71
CA GLU A 182 -16.02 -27.09 14.71
C GLU A 182 -14.86 -27.17 15.72
N LYS A 183 -15.20 -27.21 17.01
CA LYS A 183 -14.23 -27.21 18.12
C LYS A 183 -13.92 -28.61 18.63
N ARG A 184 -14.76 -29.61 18.31
CA ARG A 184 -14.54 -31.01 18.68
C ARG A 184 -13.24 -31.54 18.08
N MET A 185 -12.48 -32.31 18.87
CA MET A 185 -11.19 -32.87 18.44
C MET A 185 -11.34 -33.88 17.30
N ASP A 186 -12.46 -34.61 17.26
CA ASP A 186 -12.70 -35.69 16.30
C ASP A 186 -13.09 -35.18 14.91
N ARG A 187 -13.56 -33.92 14.81
CA ARG A 187 -13.97 -33.25 13.57
C ARG A 187 -13.24 -31.92 13.38
N LYS A 188 -11.95 -31.93 13.73
CA LYS A 188 -11.12 -30.74 13.67
C LYS A 188 -11.07 -30.22 12.23
N CYS A 189 -11.26 -28.91 12.08
CA CYS A 189 -11.18 -28.16 10.83
C CYS A 189 -12.44 -28.16 9.94
N GLU A 190 -13.51 -28.86 10.32
CA GLU A 190 -14.80 -28.72 9.64
C GLU A 190 -15.38 -27.30 9.82
N THR A 191 -16.06 -26.81 8.78
CA THR A 191 -16.69 -25.51 8.76
C THR A 191 -18.20 -25.73 8.78
N LEU A 192 -18.86 -25.26 9.84
CA LEU A 192 -20.29 -25.37 10.05
C LEU A 192 -20.98 -24.02 9.85
N ILE A 193 -22.26 -24.06 9.51
CA ILE A 193 -23.10 -22.86 9.36
C ILE A 193 -23.28 -22.21 10.73
N ASP A 194 -23.09 -20.89 10.81
CA ASP A 194 -23.40 -20.11 12.02
C ASP A 194 -24.93 -19.87 12.08
N PRO A 195 -25.66 -20.40 13.08
CA PRO A 195 -27.11 -20.30 13.14
C PRO A 195 -27.60 -18.84 13.27
N GLU A 196 -26.82 -17.94 13.86
CA GLU A 196 -27.20 -16.54 14.02
C GLU A 196 -26.89 -15.73 12.76
N ARG A 197 -25.71 -15.94 12.17
CA ARG A 197 -25.17 -15.08 11.11
C ARG A 197 -25.49 -15.56 9.71
N ALA A 198 -25.55 -16.87 9.49
CA ALA A 198 -25.80 -17.42 8.16
C ALA A 198 -27.15 -16.99 7.55
N PRO A 199 -28.27 -16.94 8.29
CA PRO A 199 -29.53 -16.45 7.73
C PRO A 199 -29.45 -14.98 7.29
N ILE A 200 -28.68 -14.16 8.00
CA ILE A 200 -28.47 -12.75 7.65
C ILE A 200 -27.62 -12.64 6.38
N ILE A 201 -26.57 -13.46 6.26
CA ILE A 201 -25.76 -13.52 5.05
C ILE A 201 -26.60 -13.98 3.86
N LYS A 202 -27.43 -15.02 4.00
CA LYS A 202 -28.34 -15.46 2.93
C LYS A 202 -29.28 -14.34 2.48
N LYS A 203 -29.94 -13.66 3.42
CA LYS A 203 -30.80 -12.49 3.15
C LYS A 203 -30.03 -11.37 2.44
N MET A 204 -28.76 -11.17 2.77
CA MET A 204 -27.92 -10.18 2.10
C MET A 204 -27.75 -10.51 0.60
N PHE A 205 -27.47 -11.77 0.25
CA PHE A 205 -27.40 -12.19 -1.15
C PHE A 205 -28.74 -12.04 -1.86
N GLU A 206 -29.85 -12.46 -1.23
CA GLU A 206 -31.21 -12.33 -1.77
C GLU A 206 -31.59 -10.86 -2.03
N LYS A 207 -31.23 -9.94 -1.13
CA LYS A 207 -31.48 -8.50 -1.28
C LYS A 207 -30.71 -7.88 -2.44
N VAL A 208 -29.48 -8.33 -2.68
CA VAL A 208 -28.70 -7.85 -3.83
C VAL A 208 -29.26 -8.42 -5.13
N ALA A 209 -29.59 -9.72 -5.17
CA ALA A 209 -30.09 -10.38 -6.38
C ALA A 209 -31.50 -9.91 -6.77
N TYR A 210 -32.46 -9.96 -5.84
CA TYR A 210 -33.88 -9.72 -6.14
C TYR A 210 -34.30 -8.27 -5.98
N GLU A 211 -33.84 -7.60 -4.91
CA GLU A 211 -34.22 -6.20 -4.62
C GLU A 211 -33.26 -5.18 -5.26
N LYS A 212 -32.18 -5.64 -5.92
CA LYS A 212 -31.16 -4.80 -6.58
C LYS A 212 -30.53 -3.75 -5.66
N TRP A 213 -30.32 -4.10 -4.39
CA TRP A 213 -29.70 -3.18 -3.44
C TRP A 213 -28.23 -2.90 -3.79
N SER A 214 -27.83 -1.63 -3.71
CA SER A 214 -26.42 -1.26 -3.81
C SER A 214 -25.63 -1.72 -2.58
N GLY A 215 -24.33 -1.98 -2.73
CA GLY A 215 -23.46 -2.37 -1.61
C GLY A 215 -23.48 -1.34 -0.46
N ARG A 216 -23.67 -0.05 -0.76
CA ARG A 216 -23.83 1.00 0.27
C ARG A 216 -25.15 0.88 1.03
N LYS A 217 -26.26 0.53 0.35
CA LYS A 217 -27.55 0.29 0.99
C LYS A 217 -27.48 -0.94 1.90
N VAL A 218 -26.87 -2.04 1.41
CA VAL A 218 -26.58 -3.24 2.21
C VAL A 218 -25.75 -2.91 3.44
N TYR A 219 -24.70 -2.11 3.28
CA TYR A 219 -23.85 -1.67 4.40
C TYR A 219 -24.66 -0.90 5.47
N ASN A 220 -25.52 0.03 5.07
CA ASN A 220 -26.33 0.79 6.01
C ASN A 220 -27.32 -0.10 6.76
N TRP A 221 -27.97 -1.03 6.04
CA TRP A 221 -28.88 -2.01 6.62
C TRP A 221 -28.17 -2.90 7.67
N LEU A 222 -27.02 -3.48 7.31
CA LEU A 222 -26.24 -4.30 8.24
C LEU A 222 -25.76 -3.53 9.47
N ARG A 223 -25.33 -2.28 9.29
CA ARG A 223 -24.72 -1.48 10.35
C ARG A 223 -25.74 -0.82 11.27
N PHE A 224 -26.78 -0.21 10.72
CA PHE A 224 -27.69 0.66 11.49
C PHE A 224 -29.00 -0.03 11.87
N GLU A 225 -29.48 -0.97 11.06
CA GLU A 225 -30.75 -1.67 11.35
C GLU A 225 -30.52 -2.97 12.12
N LEU A 226 -29.54 -3.79 11.69
CA LEU A 226 -29.28 -5.09 12.30
C LEU A 226 -28.13 -5.11 13.31
N ASN A 227 -27.32 -4.05 13.38
CA ASN A 227 -26.09 -3.98 14.18
C ASN A 227 -25.20 -5.24 14.04
N PHE A 228 -25.05 -5.72 12.80
CA PHE A 228 -24.39 -6.98 12.48
C PHE A 228 -22.88 -6.91 12.75
N THR A 229 -22.34 -7.93 13.41
CA THR A 229 -20.89 -8.05 13.68
C THR A 229 -20.32 -9.37 13.18
N ALA A 230 -19.17 -9.29 12.52
CA ALA A 230 -18.44 -10.45 12.01
C ALA A 230 -17.61 -11.12 13.11
N LEU A 231 -17.51 -12.45 13.06
CA LEU A 231 -16.58 -13.22 13.90
C LEU A 231 -15.25 -13.47 13.18
N PRO A 232 -14.12 -13.58 13.92
CA PRO A 232 -14.00 -13.47 15.38
C PRO A 232 -13.83 -12.03 15.87
N SER A 233 -13.71 -11.05 14.97
CA SER A 233 -13.31 -9.68 15.30
C SER A 233 -14.35 -8.88 16.10
N LYS A 234 -15.62 -9.32 16.13
CA LYS A 234 -16.77 -8.61 16.73
C LYS A 234 -16.90 -7.17 16.24
N LYS A 235 -16.42 -6.89 15.03
CA LYS A 235 -16.48 -5.57 14.37
C LYS A 235 -17.54 -5.57 13.27
N PRO A 236 -18.15 -4.41 12.98
CA PRO A 236 -19.06 -4.28 11.85
C PRO A 236 -18.31 -4.52 10.53
N LEU A 237 -19.02 -5.04 9.52
CA LEU A 237 -18.45 -5.24 8.19
C LEU A 237 -18.20 -3.89 7.51
N SER A 238 -17.00 -3.70 6.98
CA SER A 238 -16.70 -2.56 6.12
C SER A 238 -17.30 -2.76 4.72
N LEU A 239 -17.52 -1.67 3.98
CA LEU A 239 -18.03 -1.76 2.60
C LEU A 239 -17.17 -2.67 1.72
N GLY A 240 -15.83 -2.55 1.79
CA GLY A 240 -14.93 -3.40 1.01
C GLY A 240 -15.01 -4.88 1.39
N ASN A 241 -15.26 -5.20 2.66
CA ASN A 241 -15.46 -6.59 3.10
C ASN A 241 -16.80 -7.15 2.64
N ILE A 242 -17.84 -6.32 2.49
CA ILE A 242 -19.12 -6.74 1.92
C ILE A 242 -18.93 -7.18 0.45
N TYR A 243 -18.24 -6.38 -0.36
CA TYR A 243 -17.96 -6.77 -1.76
C TYR A 243 -17.13 -8.06 -1.84
N ARG A 244 -16.07 -8.17 -1.03
CA ARG A 244 -15.28 -9.43 -0.94
C ARG A 244 -16.11 -10.63 -0.52
N LEU A 245 -17.12 -10.42 0.31
CA LEU A 245 -18.03 -11.47 0.75
C LEU A 245 -18.95 -11.89 -0.39
N LEU A 246 -19.56 -10.93 -1.08
CA LEU A 246 -20.45 -11.18 -2.22
C LEU A 246 -19.73 -11.87 -3.39
N GLU A 247 -18.42 -11.65 -3.57
CA GLU A 247 -17.58 -12.31 -4.58
C GLU A 247 -17.04 -13.69 -4.15
N ASN A 248 -17.20 -14.08 -2.89
CA ASN A 248 -16.58 -15.30 -2.38
C ASN A 248 -17.39 -16.54 -2.82
N HIS A 249 -16.74 -17.41 -3.58
CA HIS A 249 -17.35 -18.62 -4.13
C HIS A 249 -17.65 -19.67 -3.05
N PHE A 250 -17.02 -19.55 -1.88
CA PHE A 250 -17.23 -20.44 -0.74
C PHE A 250 -18.71 -20.54 -0.35
N TYR A 251 -19.50 -19.48 -0.53
CA TYR A 251 -20.91 -19.48 -0.11
C TYR A 251 -21.80 -20.44 -0.89
N TYR A 252 -21.43 -20.83 -2.13
CA TYR A 252 -22.16 -21.83 -2.91
C TYR A 252 -21.45 -23.19 -3.01
N GLY A 253 -20.31 -23.36 -2.31
CA GLY A 253 -19.73 -24.67 -2.07
C GLY A 253 -18.36 -24.94 -2.69
N ILE A 254 -17.79 -24.04 -3.49
CA ILE A 254 -16.43 -24.22 -4.04
C ILE A 254 -15.48 -23.15 -3.53
N PHE A 255 -14.19 -23.42 -3.53
CA PHE A 255 -13.22 -22.41 -3.15
C PHE A 255 -11.87 -22.59 -3.83
N GLU A 256 -11.13 -21.48 -3.92
CA GLU A 256 -9.81 -21.44 -4.49
C GLU A 256 -8.75 -21.40 -3.39
N TYR A 257 -7.70 -22.22 -3.52
CA TYR A 257 -6.55 -22.15 -2.62
C TYR A 257 -5.25 -22.66 -3.27
N PRO A 258 -4.11 -21.95 -3.11
CA PRO A 258 -3.97 -20.59 -2.58
C PRO A 258 -4.77 -19.56 -3.38
N ARG A 259 -5.03 -18.39 -2.80
CA ARG A 259 -5.78 -17.32 -3.48
C ARG A 259 -5.06 -16.92 -4.78
N ASN A 260 -5.81 -16.77 -5.88
CA ASN A 260 -5.31 -16.47 -7.23
C ASN A 260 -4.35 -17.53 -7.80
N SER A 261 -4.49 -18.79 -7.41
CA SER A 261 -3.68 -19.89 -7.94
C SER A 261 -4.31 -20.62 -9.13
N GLY A 262 -5.60 -20.40 -9.39
CA GLY A 262 -6.41 -21.15 -10.36
C GLY A 262 -6.84 -22.54 -9.89
N ASN A 263 -6.42 -22.99 -8.70
CA ASN A 263 -6.77 -24.31 -8.17
C ASN A 263 -8.09 -24.25 -7.39
N TRP A 264 -9.14 -24.83 -7.97
CA TRP A 264 -10.48 -24.89 -7.40
C TRP A 264 -10.77 -26.24 -6.75
N TYR A 265 -11.36 -26.20 -5.57
CA TYR A 265 -11.70 -27.39 -4.79
C TYR A 265 -13.17 -27.37 -4.39
N GLN A 266 -13.78 -28.56 -4.34
CA GLN A 266 -15.12 -28.75 -3.82
C GLN A 266 -15.08 -28.76 -2.29
N GLY A 267 -15.82 -27.84 -1.67
CA GLY A 267 -15.95 -27.78 -0.22
C GLY A 267 -16.85 -28.88 0.34
N LYS A 268 -16.46 -29.42 1.50
CA LYS A 268 -17.28 -30.35 2.30
C LYS A 268 -18.33 -29.63 3.16
N HIS A 269 -18.26 -28.31 3.28
CA HIS A 269 -19.20 -27.54 4.07
C HIS A 269 -20.55 -27.45 3.36
N GLU A 270 -21.60 -27.23 4.15
CA GLU A 270 -22.93 -26.97 3.62
C GLU A 270 -23.00 -25.53 3.05
N PRO A 271 -23.40 -25.35 1.78
CA PRO A 271 -23.48 -24.02 1.17
C PRO A 271 -24.67 -23.22 1.72
N ILE A 272 -24.47 -21.92 1.98
CA ILE A 272 -25.52 -21.00 2.44
C ILE A 272 -26.42 -20.56 1.27
N ILE A 273 -25.87 -20.48 0.05
CA ILE A 273 -26.57 -20.02 -1.15
C ILE A 273 -26.41 -21.01 -2.31
N THR A 274 -27.31 -20.92 -3.29
CA THR A 274 -27.18 -21.66 -4.55
C THR A 274 -26.25 -20.95 -5.52
N LYS A 275 -25.70 -21.69 -6.49
CA LYS A 275 -24.89 -21.11 -7.58
C LYS A 275 -25.69 -20.09 -8.38
N GLU A 276 -26.96 -20.38 -8.66
CA GLU A 276 -27.86 -19.49 -9.39
C GLU A 276 -28.02 -18.12 -8.69
N LEU A 277 -28.21 -18.12 -7.36
CA LEU A 277 -28.31 -16.88 -6.59
C LEU A 277 -26.99 -16.10 -6.62
N PHE A 278 -25.86 -16.80 -6.56
CA PHE A 278 -24.54 -16.17 -6.65
C PHE A 278 -24.33 -15.51 -8.02
N ASP A 279 -24.66 -16.21 -9.11
CA ASP A 279 -24.49 -15.70 -10.47
C ASP A 279 -25.34 -14.44 -10.72
N LEU A 280 -26.58 -14.41 -10.20
CA LEU A 280 -27.44 -13.21 -10.23
C LEU A 280 -26.81 -12.04 -9.48
N VAL A 281 -26.21 -12.28 -8.31
CA VAL A 281 -25.49 -11.22 -7.57
C VAL A 281 -24.30 -10.70 -8.36
N GLN A 282 -23.51 -11.58 -8.98
CA GLN A 282 -22.36 -11.16 -9.79
C GLN A 282 -22.78 -10.31 -10.99
N GLU A 283 -23.90 -10.63 -11.64
CA GLU A 283 -24.46 -9.81 -12.73
C GLU A 283 -24.82 -8.40 -12.24
N GLN A 284 -25.50 -8.28 -11.10
CA GLN A 284 -25.84 -6.98 -10.50
C GLN A 284 -24.60 -6.17 -10.09
N LEU A 285 -23.53 -6.82 -9.65
CA LEU A 285 -22.28 -6.15 -9.31
C LEU A 285 -21.54 -5.62 -10.56
N LYS A 286 -21.44 -6.44 -11.62
CA LYS A 286 -20.83 -6.04 -12.90
C LYS A 286 -21.57 -4.89 -13.59
N GLY A 287 -22.91 -4.89 -13.52
CA GLY A 287 -23.73 -3.80 -14.07
C GLY A 287 -23.48 -2.43 -13.42
N ASN A 288 -22.88 -2.41 -12.23
CA ASN A 288 -22.54 -1.21 -11.47
C ASN A 288 -21.07 -0.78 -11.62
N GLU A 289 -20.28 -1.44 -12.48
CA GLU A 289 -18.99 -0.89 -12.89
C GLU A 289 -19.27 0.45 -13.57
N LEU A 290 -18.86 1.54 -12.90
CA LEU A 290 -18.85 2.87 -13.48
C LEU A 290 -18.04 2.77 -14.76
N LYS A 291 -18.71 2.74 -15.92
CA LYS A 291 -18.06 2.88 -17.22
C LYS A 291 -17.12 4.07 -17.07
N THR A 292 -15.81 3.82 -17.14
CA THR A 292 -14.79 4.84 -17.02
C THR A 292 -15.21 5.95 -17.96
N ARG A 293 -15.67 7.07 -17.39
CA ARG A 293 -16.09 8.23 -18.17
C ARG A 293 -14.88 8.55 -19.02
N GLN A 294 -14.99 8.41 -20.33
CA GLN A 294 -13.93 8.86 -21.23
C GLN A 294 -13.55 10.28 -20.78
N GLU A 295 -12.28 10.50 -20.49
CA GLU A 295 -11.77 11.78 -20.04
C GLU A 295 -11.94 12.78 -21.20
N LYS A 296 -13.11 13.41 -21.25
CA LYS A 296 -13.36 14.51 -22.16
C LYS A 296 -12.70 15.74 -21.56
N GLU A 297 -11.70 16.23 -22.28
CA GLU A 297 -11.14 17.54 -22.00
C GLU A 297 -12.09 18.62 -22.51
N PHE A 298 -12.30 19.64 -21.69
CA PHE A 298 -13.09 20.82 -22.05
C PHE A 298 -12.20 22.05 -21.92
N ALA A 299 -12.29 22.96 -22.89
CA ALA A 299 -11.43 24.13 -23.01
C ALA A 299 -11.30 24.96 -21.72
N PHE A 300 -12.40 25.23 -21.00
CA PHE A 300 -12.37 26.20 -19.90
C PHE A 300 -12.43 25.59 -18.49
N THR A 301 -12.26 24.28 -18.36
CA THR A 301 -12.25 23.61 -17.04
C THR A 301 -11.00 23.89 -16.24
N LYS A 302 -11.14 24.02 -14.91
CA LYS A 302 -10.05 24.30 -13.94
C LYS A 302 -9.40 25.69 -14.05
N LEU A 303 -9.89 26.56 -14.94
CA LEU A 303 -9.36 27.92 -15.13
C LEU A 303 -10.22 29.01 -14.47
N MET A 304 -11.39 28.64 -13.96
CA MET A 304 -12.34 29.56 -13.34
C MET A 304 -12.83 29.01 -12.00
N THR A 305 -13.14 29.92 -11.08
CA THR A 305 -13.77 29.58 -9.79
C THR A 305 -15.16 30.19 -9.68
N CYS A 306 -15.99 29.60 -8.84
CA CYS A 306 -17.31 30.13 -8.54
C CYS A 306 -17.17 31.35 -7.61
N GLY A 307 -17.65 32.52 -8.06
CA GLY A 307 -17.61 33.75 -7.26
C GLY A 307 -18.54 33.77 -6.03
N LEU A 308 -19.42 32.78 -5.87
CA LEU A 308 -20.34 32.68 -4.72
C LEU A 308 -19.82 31.74 -3.61
N CYS A 309 -19.25 30.58 -3.98
CA CYS A 309 -18.84 29.56 -3.00
C CYS A 309 -17.36 29.16 -3.09
N GLY A 310 -16.61 29.70 -4.06
CA GLY A 310 -15.20 29.38 -4.29
C GLY A 310 -14.92 27.95 -4.78
N SER A 311 -15.95 27.18 -5.16
CA SER A 311 -15.75 25.87 -5.79
C SER A 311 -15.22 26.02 -7.21
N GLY A 312 -14.51 25.01 -7.73
CA GLY A 312 -14.09 24.99 -9.13
C GLY A 312 -15.26 24.90 -10.11
N ILE A 313 -15.08 25.45 -11.31
CA ILE A 313 -16.02 25.32 -12.43
C ILE A 313 -15.68 24.07 -13.26
N SER A 314 -16.70 23.26 -13.55
CA SER A 314 -16.62 22.08 -14.44
C SER A 314 -17.58 22.26 -15.62
N ALA A 315 -17.54 21.35 -16.59
CA ALA A 315 -18.32 21.41 -17.80
C ALA A 315 -19.13 20.12 -18.01
N ASP A 316 -20.32 20.28 -18.56
CA ASP A 316 -21.20 19.18 -18.98
C ASP A 316 -21.63 19.39 -20.43
N GLU A 317 -21.52 18.34 -21.24
CA GLU A 317 -21.98 18.32 -22.63
C GLU A 317 -23.40 17.76 -22.70
N LYS A 318 -24.30 18.50 -23.35
CA LYS A 318 -25.70 18.10 -23.52
C LYS A 318 -26.05 17.96 -25.00
N TYR A 319 -26.75 16.87 -25.32
CA TYR A 319 -27.20 16.56 -26.66
C TYR A 319 -28.69 16.83 -26.81
N LYS A 320 -29.09 17.55 -27.86
CA LYS A 320 -30.48 17.77 -28.24
C LYS A 320 -30.72 17.22 -29.64
N LYS A 321 -31.57 16.21 -29.75
CA LYS A 321 -32.06 15.71 -31.05
C LYS A 321 -33.05 16.71 -31.62
N LEU A 322 -32.75 17.23 -32.82
CA LEU A 322 -33.64 18.10 -33.58
C LEU A 322 -34.70 17.27 -34.31
N LYS A 323 -35.82 17.89 -34.68
CA LYS A 323 -36.91 17.24 -35.43
C LYS A 323 -36.44 16.64 -36.77
N ASN A 324 -35.34 17.16 -37.33
CA ASN A 324 -34.76 16.72 -38.60
C ASN A 324 -33.72 15.60 -38.44
N GLY A 325 -33.68 14.91 -37.29
CA GLY A 325 -32.75 13.82 -37.00
C GLY A 325 -31.31 14.22 -36.65
N LYS A 326 -30.91 15.48 -36.90
CA LYS A 326 -29.59 16.01 -36.51
C LYS A 326 -29.47 16.17 -34.99
N ILE A 327 -28.30 15.84 -34.44
CA ILE A 327 -27.98 16.04 -33.03
C ILE A 327 -27.26 17.38 -32.90
N ASN A 328 -27.78 18.27 -32.06
CA ASN A 328 -27.09 19.49 -31.66
C ASN A 328 -26.42 19.29 -30.30
N THR A 329 -25.19 19.73 -30.17
CA THR A 329 -24.38 19.58 -28.97
C THR A 329 -24.14 20.94 -28.34
N HIS A 330 -24.37 21.05 -27.03
CA HIS A 330 -24.13 22.27 -26.26
C HIS A 330 -23.28 21.95 -25.03
N ILE A 331 -22.22 22.74 -24.82
CA ILE A 331 -21.34 22.63 -23.66
C ILE A 331 -21.74 23.70 -22.65
N TYR A 332 -21.94 23.29 -21.40
CA TYR A 332 -22.31 24.19 -20.31
C TYR A 332 -21.25 24.16 -19.21
N TYR A 333 -20.83 25.32 -18.75
CA TYR A 333 -19.91 25.48 -17.64
C TYR A 333 -20.67 25.89 -16.38
N GLY A 334 -20.35 25.26 -15.24
CA GLY A 334 -21.05 25.52 -13.98
C GLY A 334 -20.29 25.08 -12.73
N CYS A 335 -20.78 25.53 -11.57
CA CYS A 335 -20.17 25.23 -10.28
C CYS A 335 -20.26 23.73 -9.94
N THR A 336 -19.15 23.14 -9.51
CA THR A 336 -19.09 21.75 -9.03
C THR A 336 -19.83 21.51 -7.72
N LYS A 337 -20.21 22.58 -7.01
CA LYS A 337 -20.89 22.52 -5.71
C LYS A 337 -20.12 21.72 -4.65
N ALA A 338 -18.79 21.65 -4.80
CA ALA A 338 -17.92 20.90 -3.90
C ALA A 338 -17.88 21.51 -2.49
N ARG A 339 -17.90 22.85 -2.39
CA ARG A 339 -17.93 23.58 -1.10
C ARG A 339 -19.35 23.86 -0.60
N ASP A 340 -20.31 24.05 -1.50
CA ASP A 340 -21.73 24.26 -1.14
C ASP A 340 -22.67 23.55 -2.14
N LYS A 341 -23.43 22.56 -1.64
CA LYS A 341 -24.40 21.76 -2.39
C LYS A 341 -25.59 22.58 -2.92
N HIS A 342 -25.90 23.71 -2.30
CA HIS A 342 -27.06 24.56 -2.64
C HIS A 342 -26.66 25.82 -3.42
N CYS A 343 -25.43 25.90 -3.92
CA CYS A 343 -24.94 27.07 -4.64
C CYS A 343 -25.80 27.39 -5.88
N LYS A 344 -26.18 28.67 -5.99
CA LYS A 344 -27.06 29.22 -7.05
C LYS A 344 -26.32 29.87 -8.22
N CYS A 345 -25.00 29.65 -8.34
CA CYS A 345 -24.15 30.26 -9.38
C CYS A 345 -24.65 30.03 -10.82
N GLY A 346 -25.40 28.95 -11.05
CA GLY A 346 -25.99 28.63 -12.34
C GLY A 346 -24.98 28.04 -13.33
N TYR A 347 -25.44 27.87 -14.56
CA TYR A 347 -24.67 27.37 -15.70
C TYR A 347 -24.70 28.39 -16.84
N ILE A 348 -23.59 28.51 -17.56
CA ILE A 348 -23.42 29.36 -18.75
C ILE A 348 -23.10 28.48 -19.96
N ASN A 349 -23.63 28.81 -21.14
CA ASN A 349 -23.28 28.14 -22.39
C ASN A 349 -21.87 28.57 -22.83
N GLU A 350 -21.12 27.68 -23.48
CA GLU A 350 -19.80 27.98 -24.02
C GLU A 350 -19.78 29.17 -24.98
N THR A 351 -20.81 29.34 -25.82
CA THR A 351 -20.91 30.49 -26.72
C THR A 351 -20.94 31.82 -25.94
N ASP A 352 -21.82 31.91 -24.95
CA ASP A 352 -22.00 33.10 -24.13
C ASP A 352 -20.77 33.35 -23.25
N LEU A 353 -20.09 32.27 -22.84
CA LEU A 353 -18.84 32.32 -22.10
C LEU A 353 -17.73 32.94 -22.96
N ILE A 354 -17.58 32.49 -24.20
CA ILE A 354 -16.57 33.01 -25.15
C ILE A 354 -16.83 34.48 -25.45
N GLU A 355 -18.09 34.89 -25.67
CA GLU A 355 -18.44 36.30 -25.89
C GLU A 355 -18.05 37.19 -24.69
N GLN A 356 -18.31 36.73 -23.47
CA GLN A 356 -17.92 37.46 -22.26
C GLN A 356 -16.39 37.52 -22.09
N LEU A 357 -15.67 36.45 -22.43
CA LEU A 357 -14.20 36.44 -22.40
C LEU A 357 -13.60 37.39 -23.46
N GLN A 358 -14.17 37.45 -24.66
CA GLN A 358 -13.75 38.40 -25.70
C GLN A 358 -13.93 39.86 -25.27
N ALA A 359 -15.01 40.17 -24.56
CA ALA A 359 -15.24 41.50 -24.00
C ALA A 359 -14.17 41.86 -22.95
N LEU A 360 -13.77 40.90 -22.10
CA LEU A 360 -12.74 41.10 -21.07
C LEU A 360 -11.34 41.33 -21.65
N ILE A 361 -10.99 40.74 -22.80
CA ILE A 361 -9.69 40.94 -23.47
C ILE A 361 -9.41 42.44 -23.73
N ASN A 362 -10.44 43.23 -24.04
CA ASN A 362 -10.25 44.66 -24.28
C ASN A 362 -9.75 45.39 -23.02
N THR A 363 -10.18 44.93 -21.85
CA THR A 363 -9.94 45.56 -20.54
C THR A 363 -8.73 45.01 -19.78
N VAL A 364 -8.16 43.88 -20.21
CA VAL A 364 -7.07 43.20 -19.51
C VAL A 364 -5.72 43.50 -20.13
N GLU A 365 -4.73 43.78 -19.27
CA GLU A 365 -3.32 43.71 -19.65
C GLU A 365 -2.88 42.25 -19.70
N LEU A 366 -2.51 41.79 -20.90
CA LEU A 366 -2.04 40.43 -21.12
C LEU A 366 -0.55 40.36 -20.78
N SER A 367 -0.16 39.50 -19.85
CA SER A 367 1.25 39.30 -19.49
C SER A 367 2.02 38.69 -20.66
N GLU A 368 3.26 39.12 -20.92
CA GLU A 368 4.10 38.54 -21.99
C GLU A 368 4.47 37.08 -21.68
N THR A 369 3.64 36.15 -22.15
CA THR A 369 3.90 34.71 -22.13
C THR A 369 4.50 34.24 -23.46
N SER A 370 5.06 33.04 -23.47
CA SER A 370 5.59 32.38 -24.68
C SER A 370 4.55 32.29 -25.83
N VAL A 371 3.27 32.29 -25.49
CA VAL A 371 2.13 32.18 -26.42
C VAL A 371 1.86 33.50 -27.11
N LEU A 372 1.84 34.63 -26.39
CA LEU A 372 1.72 35.95 -27.01
C LEU A 372 2.89 36.25 -27.94
N LYS A 373 4.10 35.74 -27.61
CA LYS A 373 5.25 35.83 -28.51
C LYS A 373 5.04 35.03 -29.80
N LYS A 374 4.58 33.78 -29.71
CA LYS A 374 4.22 32.96 -30.90
C LYS A 374 3.12 33.60 -31.74
N VAL A 375 2.07 34.10 -31.09
CA VAL A 375 0.98 34.84 -31.74
C VAL A 375 1.51 36.06 -32.48
N ARG A 376 2.38 36.86 -31.86
CA ARG A 376 3.01 38.02 -32.51
C ARG A 376 3.87 37.59 -33.71
N GLU A 377 4.63 36.52 -33.60
CA GLU A 377 5.45 35.96 -34.68
C GLU A 377 4.59 35.45 -35.85
N GLU A 378 3.46 34.80 -35.57
CA GLU A 378 2.51 34.32 -36.58
C GLU A 378 1.79 35.47 -37.28
N VAL A 379 1.33 36.48 -36.54
CA VAL A 379 0.76 37.70 -37.10
C VAL A 379 1.80 38.41 -37.98
N ALA A 380 3.06 38.50 -37.53
CA ALA A 380 4.15 39.09 -38.32
C ALA A 380 4.45 38.27 -39.59
N ARG A 381 4.42 36.94 -39.51
CA ARG A 381 4.59 36.03 -40.66
C ARG A 381 3.45 36.21 -41.66
N TYR A 382 2.20 36.28 -41.19
CA TYR A 382 1.04 36.53 -42.03
C TYR A 382 1.10 37.90 -42.71
N LYS A 383 1.52 38.96 -41.99
CA LYS A 383 1.74 40.30 -42.57
C LYS A 383 2.81 40.27 -43.67
N LYS A 384 3.93 39.55 -43.48
CA LYS A 384 4.97 39.38 -44.51
C LYS A 384 4.42 38.61 -45.72
N PHE A 385 3.67 37.55 -45.48
CA PHE A 385 3.07 36.71 -46.52
C PHE A 385 2.02 37.49 -47.33
N SER A 386 1.12 38.22 -46.69
CA SER A 386 0.11 39.03 -47.38
C SER A 386 0.74 40.15 -48.19
N LYS A 387 1.79 40.80 -47.66
CA LYS A 387 2.55 41.84 -48.38
C LYS A 387 3.28 41.26 -49.59
N SER A 388 3.80 40.04 -49.50
CA SER A 388 4.48 39.36 -50.59
C SER A 388 3.55 38.89 -51.70
N LEU A 389 2.29 38.55 -51.39
CA LEU A 389 1.31 38.05 -52.36
C LEU A 389 0.51 39.17 -53.06
N LEU A 390 0.19 40.26 -52.36
CA LEU A 390 -0.71 41.30 -52.89
C LEU A 390 0.00 42.39 -53.70
N GLY A 391 1.34 42.41 -53.70
CA GLY A 391 2.15 43.46 -54.34
C GLY A 391 1.91 44.86 -53.74
N GLU A 392 2.85 45.79 -53.90
CA GLU A 392 2.71 47.15 -53.35
C GLU A 392 1.58 48.00 -54.01
N SER A 393 0.83 47.43 -54.96
CA SER A 393 -0.05 48.21 -55.86
C SER A 393 -1.56 47.95 -55.72
N SER A 394 -2.03 47.10 -54.81
CA SER A 394 -3.47 46.98 -54.54
C SER A 394 -3.85 47.75 -53.27
N LYS A 395 -4.57 48.87 -53.45
CA LYS A 395 -5.19 49.65 -52.37
C LYS A 395 -6.37 48.89 -51.72
N MET A 396 -6.13 47.70 -51.20
CA MET A 396 -6.94 47.14 -50.13
C MET A 396 -6.12 47.25 -48.87
N ALA A 397 -6.41 48.28 -48.06
CA ALA A 397 -5.77 48.46 -46.76
C ALA A 397 -5.98 47.18 -45.94
N VAL A 398 -4.93 46.38 -45.80
CA VAL A 398 -4.88 45.31 -44.82
C VAL A 398 -5.02 46.01 -43.47
N LYS A 399 -6.21 45.94 -42.86
CA LYS A 399 -6.43 46.50 -41.52
C LYS A 399 -5.36 45.92 -40.61
N ASP A 400 -4.67 46.78 -39.86
CA ASP A 400 -3.63 46.38 -38.95
C ASP A 400 -4.22 45.34 -37.97
N ILE A 401 -3.79 44.08 -38.08
CA ILE A 401 -4.29 43.03 -37.19
C ILE A 401 -3.63 43.27 -35.82
N ASP A 402 -4.44 43.73 -34.86
CA ASP A 402 -4.06 43.86 -33.46
C ASP A 402 -3.95 42.45 -32.84
N VAL A 403 -2.95 42.26 -31.98
CA VAL A 403 -2.73 41.02 -31.22
C VAL A 403 -4.00 40.66 -30.43
N LYS A 404 -4.71 41.66 -29.89
CA LYS A 404 -5.98 41.44 -29.17
C LYS A 404 -7.07 40.84 -30.06
N ASP A 405 -7.15 41.26 -31.32
CA ASP A 405 -8.16 40.74 -32.25
C ASP A 405 -7.84 39.32 -32.71
N TYR A 406 -6.55 38.98 -32.84
CA TYR A 406 -6.13 37.61 -33.09
C TYR A 406 -6.42 36.68 -31.90
N VAL A 407 -6.22 37.15 -30.66
CA VAL A 407 -6.59 36.40 -29.45
C VAL A 407 -8.11 36.16 -29.38
N LYS A 408 -8.93 37.17 -29.72
CA LYS A 408 -10.40 37.00 -29.82
C LYS A 408 -10.77 35.96 -30.87
N PHE A 409 -10.07 35.93 -32.00
CA PHE A 409 -10.26 34.93 -33.05
C PHE A 409 -9.94 33.51 -32.55
N LEU A 410 -8.82 33.33 -31.84
CA LEU A 410 -8.42 32.04 -31.27
C LEU A 410 -9.39 31.55 -30.19
N LEU A 411 -10.02 32.44 -29.41
CA LEU A 411 -11.05 32.02 -28.45
C LEU A 411 -12.29 31.39 -29.11
N VAL A 412 -12.58 31.73 -30.36
CA VAL A 412 -13.73 31.18 -31.11
C VAL A 412 -13.32 29.96 -31.93
N HIS A 413 -12.23 30.08 -32.69
CA HIS A 413 -11.84 29.11 -33.73
C HIS A 413 -10.64 28.25 -33.36
N GLY A 414 -9.94 28.56 -32.26
CA GLY A 414 -8.78 27.82 -31.81
C GLY A 414 -9.12 26.46 -31.21
N LYS A 415 -8.10 25.62 -31.09
CA LYS A 415 -8.16 24.33 -30.38
C LYS A 415 -8.20 24.55 -28.87
N ASP A 416 -8.65 23.54 -28.13
CA ASP A 416 -8.83 23.64 -26.68
C ASP A 416 -7.53 24.02 -25.93
N HIS A 417 -6.37 23.53 -26.37
CA HIS A 417 -5.09 23.91 -25.77
C HIS A 417 -4.75 25.39 -26.00
N GLU A 418 -5.00 25.93 -27.20
CA GLU A 418 -4.76 27.33 -27.54
C GLU A 418 -5.66 28.25 -26.70
N LYS A 419 -6.93 27.85 -26.53
CA LYS A 419 -7.89 28.55 -25.65
C LYS A 419 -7.43 28.58 -24.19
N ARG A 420 -6.92 27.45 -23.68
CA ARG A 420 -6.39 27.34 -22.30
C ARG A 420 -5.15 28.20 -22.09
N GLU A 421 -4.24 28.17 -23.05
CA GLU A 421 -3.01 28.94 -23.04
C GLU A 421 -3.29 30.45 -23.05
N ILE A 422 -4.25 30.91 -23.85
CA ILE A 422 -4.71 32.31 -23.84
C ILE A 422 -5.22 32.72 -22.45
N LEU A 423 -6.03 31.88 -21.81
CA LEU A 423 -6.57 32.19 -20.49
C LEU A 423 -5.49 32.20 -19.40
N SER A 424 -4.40 31.44 -19.56
CA SER A 424 -3.25 31.51 -18.65
C SER A 424 -2.48 32.84 -18.73
N CYS A 425 -2.69 33.63 -19.78
CA CYS A 425 -2.07 34.95 -19.96
C CYS A 425 -2.81 36.07 -19.20
N PHE A 426 -3.96 35.76 -18.59
CA PHE A 426 -4.68 36.71 -17.76
C PHE A 426 -3.95 36.84 -16.43
N SER A 427 -3.55 38.06 -16.09
CA SER A 427 -2.88 38.38 -14.82
C SER A 427 -3.77 38.17 -13.59
N SER A 428 -5.09 38.10 -13.78
CA SER A 428 -6.10 37.99 -12.73
C SER A 428 -6.89 36.69 -12.85
N THR A 429 -7.33 36.15 -11.71
CA THR A 429 -8.12 34.90 -11.68
C THR A 429 -9.55 35.16 -12.17
N LEU A 430 -10.06 34.30 -13.07
CA LEU A 430 -11.43 34.40 -13.56
C LEU A 430 -12.44 33.79 -12.59
N THR A 431 -13.53 34.51 -12.35
CA THR A 431 -14.65 34.08 -11.52
C THR A 431 -15.96 34.06 -12.32
N LEU A 432 -16.80 33.06 -12.07
CA LEU A 432 -18.15 32.96 -12.61
C LEU A 432 -19.15 33.16 -11.47
N ALA A 433 -20.03 34.14 -11.59
CA ALA A 433 -21.14 34.38 -10.67
C ALA A 433 -22.40 34.79 -11.44
N ASN A 434 -23.53 34.12 -11.19
CA ASN A 434 -24.82 34.42 -11.83
C ASN A 434 -24.75 34.54 -13.36
N LYS A 435 -24.06 33.59 -14.01
CA LYS A 435 -23.79 33.57 -15.47
C LYS A 435 -23.00 34.77 -16.02
N LYS A 436 -22.30 35.51 -15.15
CA LYS A 436 -21.39 36.58 -15.54
C LYS A 436 -19.95 36.23 -15.16
N VAL A 437 -19.03 36.41 -16.10
CA VAL A 437 -17.59 36.26 -15.91
C VAL A 437 -17.00 37.59 -15.46
N GLN A 438 -16.20 37.55 -14.40
CA GLN A 438 -15.53 38.71 -13.85
C GLN A 438 -14.09 38.34 -13.47
N LEU A 439 -13.20 39.33 -13.52
CA LEU A 439 -11.85 39.20 -12.97
C LEU A 439 -11.95 39.38 -11.46
N SER A 440 -11.40 38.43 -10.70
CA SER A 440 -11.14 38.66 -9.28
C SER A 440 -10.13 39.78 -9.18
N LYS A 441 -10.44 40.78 -8.33
CA LYS A 441 -9.42 41.71 -7.84
C LYS A 441 -8.39 40.96 -7.01
#